data_AF-A0A8S9K5X5-F1
#
_entry.id   AF-A0A8S9K5X5-F1
#
_cell.length_a   1.000
_cell.length_b   1.000
_cell.length_c   1.000
_cell.angle_alpha   90.00
_cell.angle_beta   90.00
_cell.angle_gamma   90.00
#
_symmetry.space_group_name_H-M   'P 1'
#
loop_
_entity.id
_entity.type
_entity.pdbx_description
1 polymer ?
#
loop_
_entity_poly.entity_id
_entity_poly.type
_entity_poly.pdbx_seq_one_letter_code
_entity_poly.pdbx_strand_id
1 'polypeptide(L)'
;MERVMSITDDISDETTTETPPPPPPPLPPSYTLFSLRFLRLHGRDLFAASVNWFLVDVVFYTSNLLLSQIFSHYSDKPSSSTAENVYDAAFRVAELGAIIAACSTIPGYWFTVYFIDKIGRVKIQIMGFFFMAVVYLVAGIPYTWYWSKHEQTKKGFMVLYGLVFFFSNFGPNTTTFIIPAELFPARFRSTCHGISGAAGKLGAIVGTVGFLWATKKADDGDNMNRMRAAFLILGGVCIAGIFVTYFFTKETMGRSLEENEHQQEQVNNDESEDEPHIVDGQSSESTLLQTQ
;
A
#
# COMPACT_ATOMS: atom_id res chain seq x y z
N MET A 1 -53.28 -37.25 -45.11
CA MET A 1 -51.98 -36.53 -45.10
C MET A 1 -52.07 -35.19 -44.35
N GLU A 2 -52.96 -35.06 -43.36
CA GLU A 2 -53.19 -33.81 -42.60
C GLU A 2 -52.52 -33.80 -41.21
N ARG A 3 -51.63 -34.76 -40.92
CA ARG A 3 -51.00 -34.89 -39.59
C ARG A 3 -49.54 -34.43 -39.52
N VAL A 4 -49.02 -33.79 -40.56
CA VAL A 4 -47.62 -33.30 -40.60
C VAL A 4 -47.53 -31.77 -40.70
N MET A 5 -48.67 -31.07 -40.80
CA MET A 5 -48.72 -29.61 -40.92
C MET A 5 -49.16 -28.89 -39.63
N SER A 6 -49.19 -29.58 -38.48
CA SER A 6 -49.60 -29.01 -37.18
C SER A 6 -48.46 -28.92 -36.17
N ILE A 7 -47.23 -29.32 -36.54
CA ILE A 7 -46.08 -29.36 -35.62
C ILE A 7 -45.10 -28.19 -35.88
N THR A 8 -45.34 -27.38 -36.91
CA THR A 8 -44.42 -26.29 -37.29
C THR A 8 -44.83 -24.91 -36.76
N ASP A 9 -45.98 -24.78 -36.09
CA ASP A 9 -46.47 -23.50 -35.55
C ASP A 9 -46.20 -23.31 -34.05
N ASP A 10 -45.53 -24.27 -33.38
CA ASP A 10 -45.26 -24.22 -31.93
C ASP A 10 -43.80 -23.86 -31.60
N ILE A 11 -43.10 -23.19 -32.53
CA ILE A 11 -41.76 -22.61 -32.31
C ILE A 11 -41.79 -21.13 -32.71
N SER A 12 -42.54 -20.31 -31.99
CA SER A 12 -42.38 -18.85 -32.05
C SER A 12 -42.92 -18.11 -30.83
N ASP A 13 -42.74 -18.66 -29.63
CA ASP A 13 -42.83 -17.86 -28.39
C ASP A 13 -41.50 -17.98 -27.63
N GLU A 14 -40.44 -17.55 -28.32
CA GLU A 14 -39.28 -17.03 -27.62
C GLU A 14 -39.76 -15.72 -26.97
N THR A 15 -40.25 -15.83 -25.73
CA THR A 15 -40.37 -14.67 -24.85
C THR A 15 -38.96 -14.13 -24.73
N THR A 16 -38.63 -13.16 -25.59
CA THR A 16 -37.53 -12.25 -25.37
C THR A 16 -37.80 -11.58 -24.03
N THR A 17 -37.24 -12.16 -22.98
CA THR A 17 -36.89 -11.39 -21.80
C THR A 17 -35.92 -10.34 -22.29
N GLU A 18 -36.46 -9.21 -22.77
CA GLU A 18 -35.69 -7.98 -22.90
C GLU A 18 -35.08 -7.76 -21.52
N THR A 19 -33.78 -8.00 -21.43
CA THR A 19 -32.99 -7.51 -20.32
C THR A 19 -33.36 -6.05 -20.14
N PRO A 20 -33.73 -5.60 -18.92
CA PRO A 20 -34.03 -4.20 -18.69
C PRO A 20 -32.89 -3.37 -19.29
N PRO A 21 -33.20 -2.26 -19.98
CA PRO A 21 -32.18 -1.45 -20.62
C PRO A 21 -31.10 -1.17 -19.59
N PRO A 22 -29.81 -1.30 -19.95
CA PRO A 22 -28.73 -0.99 -19.04
C PRO A 22 -29.00 0.39 -18.44
N PRO A 23 -28.82 0.57 -17.11
CA PRO A 23 -29.03 1.86 -16.49
C PRO A 23 -28.28 2.93 -17.31
N PRO A 24 -28.89 4.10 -17.53
CA PRO A 24 -28.26 5.15 -18.31
C PRO A 24 -26.85 5.38 -17.76
N PRO A 25 -25.84 5.53 -18.63
CA PRO A 25 -24.48 5.76 -18.18
C PRO A 25 -24.52 6.93 -17.19
N PRO A 26 -23.96 6.76 -15.98
CA PRO A 26 -23.98 7.80 -14.98
C PRO A 26 -23.42 9.09 -15.58
N LEU A 27 -24.14 10.19 -15.34
CA LEU A 27 -23.71 11.51 -15.80
C LEU A 27 -22.26 11.73 -15.32
N PRO A 28 -21.34 12.15 -16.20
CA PRO A 28 -19.95 12.30 -15.82
C PRO A 28 -19.87 13.26 -14.62
N PRO A 29 -19.22 12.87 -13.51
CA PRO A 29 -19.12 13.73 -12.35
C PRO A 29 -18.45 15.06 -12.75
N SER A 30 -19.19 16.15 -12.57
CA SER A 30 -18.88 17.51 -13.04
C SER A 30 -17.78 18.20 -12.21
N TYR A 31 -16.76 17.47 -11.76
CA TYR A 31 -15.64 18.05 -11.04
C TYR A 31 -14.28 17.55 -11.57
N THR A 32 -13.27 18.42 -11.43
CA THR A 32 -11.88 18.19 -11.85
C THR A 32 -11.04 17.70 -10.67
N LEU A 33 -9.86 17.12 -10.96
CA LEU A 33 -8.97 16.53 -9.94
C LEU A 33 -8.48 17.54 -8.88
N PHE A 34 -8.34 18.82 -9.25
CA PHE A 34 -7.91 19.89 -8.36
C PHE A 34 -9.07 20.66 -7.72
N SER A 35 -10.31 20.19 -7.88
CA SER A 35 -11.47 20.82 -7.26
C SER A 35 -11.45 20.61 -5.74
N LEU A 36 -11.90 21.63 -4.99
CA LEU A 36 -12.17 21.50 -3.55
C LEU A 36 -13.15 20.35 -3.25
N ARG A 37 -14.04 20.05 -4.20
CA ARG A 37 -14.99 18.95 -4.12
C ARG A 37 -14.29 17.59 -4.12
N PHE A 38 -13.32 17.40 -5.01
CA PHE A 38 -12.47 16.20 -4.99
C PHE A 38 -11.71 16.08 -3.67
N LEU A 39 -11.15 17.18 -3.17
CA LEU A 39 -10.40 17.17 -1.91
C LEU A 39 -11.29 16.86 -0.69
N ARG A 40 -12.54 17.32 -0.66
CA ARG A 40 -13.48 16.98 0.42
C ARG A 40 -13.89 15.51 0.39
N LEU A 41 -14.23 14.98 -0.79
CA LEU A 41 -14.71 13.61 -0.96
C LEU A 41 -13.60 12.58 -0.81
N HIS A 42 -12.45 12.82 -1.46
CA HIS A 42 -11.37 11.85 -1.65
C HIS A 42 -10.06 12.24 -0.94
N GLY A 43 -9.97 13.44 -0.36
CA GLY A 43 -8.71 13.91 0.25
C GLY A 43 -8.29 13.12 1.47
N ARG A 44 -9.24 12.67 2.31
CA ARG A 44 -8.93 11.81 3.46
C ARG A 44 -8.37 10.46 3.02
N ASP A 45 -8.95 9.92 1.97
CA ASP A 45 -8.61 8.62 1.40
C ASP A 45 -7.22 8.68 0.71
N LEU A 46 -6.95 9.77 -0.02
CA LEU A 46 -5.64 10.05 -0.62
C LEU A 46 -4.56 10.30 0.43
N PHE A 47 -4.89 11.01 1.51
CA PHE A 47 -3.98 11.21 2.63
C PHE A 47 -3.64 9.88 3.29
N ALA A 48 -4.65 9.05 3.60
CA ALA A 48 -4.45 7.74 4.21
C ALA A 48 -3.58 6.83 3.34
N ALA A 49 -3.90 6.73 2.05
CA ALA A 49 -3.14 5.96 1.08
C ALA A 49 -1.68 6.41 1.00
N SER A 50 -1.45 7.71 0.87
CA SER A 50 -0.11 8.28 0.68
C SER A 50 0.75 8.15 1.94
N VAL A 51 0.19 8.42 3.13
CA VAL A 51 0.92 8.30 4.39
C VAL A 51 1.22 6.85 4.73
N ASN A 52 0.28 5.93 4.54
CA ASN A 52 0.56 4.51 4.78
C ASN A 52 1.64 3.98 3.85
N TRP A 53 1.59 4.32 2.56
CA TRP A 53 2.63 3.90 1.61
C TRP A 53 3.98 4.53 1.95
N PHE A 54 4.01 5.81 2.32
CA PHE A 54 5.22 6.46 2.84
C PHE A 54 5.81 5.70 4.05
N LEU A 55 4.99 5.39 5.06
CA LEU A 55 5.44 4.72 6.28
C LEU A 55 5.96 3.30 6.01
N VAL A 56 5.28 2.55 5.12
CA VAL A 56 5.75 1.23 4.69
C VAL A 56 7.09 1.34 3.99
N ASP A 57 7.25 2.24 3.02
CA ASP A 57 8.49 2.35 2.26
C ASP A 57 9.66 2.81 3.16
N VAL A 58 9.42 3.70 4.13
CA VAL A 58 10.43 4.02 5.17
C VAL A 58 10.92 2.72 5.83
N VAL A 59 9.99 1.91 6.34
CA VAL A 59 10.34 0.70 7.09
C VAL A 59 10.97 -0.36 6.21
N PHE A 60 10.40 -0.61 5.04
CA PHE A 60 10.82 -1.66 4.12
C PHE A 60 12.23 -1.39 3.57
N TYR A 61 12.51 -0.17 3.11
CA TYR A 61 13.81 0.17 2.55
C TYR A 61 14.90 0.26 3.62
N THR A 62 14.62 0.86 4.78
CA THR A 62 15.57 0.82 5.91
C THR A 62 15.86 -0.62 6.33
N SER A 63 14.87 -1.51 6.27
CA SER A 63 15.08 -2.93 6.60
C SER A 63 15.95 -3.67 5.60
N ASN A 64 15.83 -3.38 4.32
CA ASN A 64 16.74 -3.93 3.33
C ASN A 64 18.19 -3.48 3.58
N LEU A 65 18.42 -2.25 4.04
CA LEU A 65 19.76 -1.75 4.37
C LEU A 65 20.32 -2.36 5.65
N LEU A 66 19.48 -2.48 6.68
CA LEU A 66 19.82 -3.14 7.93
C LEU A 66 20.28 -4.59 7.69
N LEU A 67 19.64 -5.31 6.77
CA LEU A 67 20.02 -6.67 6.40
C LEU A 67 21.49 -6.79 5.99
N SER A 68 21.93 -5.89 5.09
CA SER A 68 23.31 -5.83 4.61
C SER A 68 24.29 -5.51 5.75
N GLN A 69 23.94 -4.62 6.66
CA GLN A 69 24.78 -4.28 7.82
C GLN A 69 24.88 -5.42 8.83
N ILE A 70 23.75 -6.04 9.17
CA ILE A 70 23.66 -7.23 10.03
C ILE A 70 24.59 -8.31 9.48
N PHE A 71 24.48 -8.61 8.19
CA PHE A 71 25.31 -9.63 7.55
C PHE A 71 26.81 -9.29 7.62
N SER A 72 27.18 -8.04 7.31
CA SER A 72 28.59 -7.61 7.38
C SER A 72 29.20 -7.72 8.78
N HIS A 73 28.38 -7.58 9.83
CA HIS A 73 28.82 -7.70 11.22
C HIS A 73 28.90 -9.16 11.71
N TYR A 74 28.07 -10.05 11.15
CA TYR A 74 27.94 -11.43 11.60
C TYR A 74 28.68 -12.46 10.75
N SER A 75 29.13 -12.09 9.54
CA SER A 75 30.00 -12.93 8.73
C SER A 75 31.38 -13.00 9.38
N ASP A 76 31.60 -14.03 10.21
CA ASP A 76 32.86 -14.38 10.89
C ASP A 76 33.96 -14.74 9.87
N LYS A 77 34.41 -13.77 9.07
CA LYS A 77 35.69 -13.90 8.38
C LYS A 77 36.73 -13.11 9.19
N PRO A 78 37.76 -13.78 9.73
CA PRO A 78 38.90 -13.05 10.26
C PRO A 78 39.46 -12.24 9.10
N SER A 79 40.03 -11.09 9.44
CA SER A 79 40.92 -10.31 8.60
C SER A 79 42.14 -11.14 8.16
N SER A 80 41.95 -12.18 7.36
CA SER A 80 43.00 -12.95 6.71
C SER A 80 43.30 -12.29 5.38
N SER A 81 44.15 -11.25 5.43
CA SER A 81 45.20 -10.94 4.43
C SER A 81 44.90 -11.16 2.94
N THR A 82 43.68 -10.97 2.49
CA THR A 82 43.31 -10.94 1.07
C THR A 82 42.13 -9.99 0.97
N ALA A 83 42.30 -8.91 0.21
CA ALA A 83 41.23 -7.95 -0.02
C ALA A 83 39.99 -8.71 -0.50
N GLU A 84 38.96 -8.77 0.33
CA GLU A 84 37.74 -9.49 -0.02
C GLU A 84 37.17 -8.84 -1.27
N ASN A 85 37.00 -9.62 -2.32
CA ASN A 85 36.52 -9.11 -3.59
C ASN A 85 35.11 -8.53 -3.36
N VAL A 86 34.89 -7.28 -3.75
CA VAL A 86 33.59 -6.58 -3.58
C VAL A 86 32.45 -7.41 -4.18
N TYR A 87 32.73 -8.15 -5.25
CA TYR A 87 31.79 -9.09 -5.86
C TYR A 87 31.37 -10.23 -4.93
N ASP A 88 32.29 -10.80 -4.14
CA ASP A 88 31.98 -11.91 -3.23
C ASP A 88 31.14 -11.45 -2.03
N ALA A 89 31.42 -10.26 -1.50
CA ALA A 89 30.62 -9.65 -0.44
C ALA A 89 29.19 -9.33 -0.93
N ALA A 90 29.07 -8.74 -2.11
CA ALA A 90 27.79 -8.45 -2.74
C ALA A 90 27.00 -9.73 -3.04
N PHE A 91 27.66 -10.78 -3.56
CA PHE A 91 27.04 -12.07 -3.86
C PHE A 91 26.45 -12.73 -2.61
N ARG A 92 27.16 -12.69 -1.47
CA ARG A 92 26.67 -13.27 -0.22
C ARG A 92 25.48 -12.53 0.38
N VAL A 93 25.50 -11.19 0.32
CA VAL A 93 24.33 -10.38 0.72
C VAL A 93 23.13 -10.70 -0.18
N ALA A 94 23.36 -10.84 -1.49
CA ALA A 94 22.33 -11.21 -2.44
C ALA A 94 21.78 -12.63 -2.20
N GLU A 95 22.63 -13.60 -1.89
CA GLU A 95 22.24 -14.97 -1.54
C GLU A 95 21.30 -14.97 -0.32
N LEU A 96 21.65 -14.23 0.73
CA LEU A 96 20.83 -14.12 1.93
C LEU A 96 19.51 -13.38 1.68
N GLY A 97 19.55 -12.30 0.89
CA GLY A 97 18.36 -11.63 0.41
C GLY A 97 17.44 -12.56 -0.40
N ALA A 98 18.01 -13.43 -1.24
CA ALA A 98 17.28 -14.43 -2.01
C ALA A 98 16.63 -15.50 -1.11
N ILE A 99 17.33 -15.96 -0.07
CA ILE A 99 16.78 -16.89 0.93
C ILE A 99 15.59 -16.25 1.65
N ILE A 100 15.73 -15.00 2.12
CA ILE A 100 14.62 -14.28 2.76
C ILE A 100 13.47 -14.07 1.78
N ALA A 101 13.77 -13.73 0.52
CA ALA A 101 12.73 -13.58 -0.49
C ALA A 101 11.96 -14.89 -0.72
N ALA A 102 12.66 -16.01 -0.85
CA ALA A 102 12.08 -17.33 -1.06
C ALA A 102 11.29 -17.83 0.14
N CYS A 103 11.80 -17.65 1.37
CA CYS A 103 11.21 -18.20 2.58
C CYS A 103 10.20 -17.26 3.26
N SER A 104 10.24 -15.95 3.00
CA SER A 104 9.43 -14.94 3.71
C SER A 104 8.60 -14.09 2.76
N THR A 105 9.23 -13.42 1.80
CA THR A 105 8.53 -12.48 0.91
C THR A 105 7.50 -13.17 0.01
N ILE A 106 7.91 -14.21 -0.71
CA ILE A 106 7.02 -14.95 -1.63
C ILE A 106 5.85 -15.59 -0.87
N PRO A 107 6.07 -16.34 0.23
CA PRO A 107 4.96 -16.86 1.03
C PRO A 107 4.05 -15.76 1.58
N GLY A 108 4.61 -14.62 1.99
CA GLY A 108 3.84 -13.46 2.46
C GLY A 108 2.81 -13.00 1.42
N TYR A 109 3.22 -12.83 0.16
CA TYR A 109 2.30 -12.46 -0.92
C TYR A 109 1.20 -13.50 -1.15
N TRP A 110 1.52 -14.79 -1.14
CA TRP A 110 0.53 -15.85 -1.29
C TRP A 110 -0.49 -15.86 -0.16
N PHE A 111 -0.05 -15.60 1.08
CA PHE A 111 -0.95 -15.42 2.21
C PHE A 111 -1.85 -14.20 2.00
N THR A 112 -1.33 -13.08 1.50
CA THR A 112 -2.18 -11.93 1.19
C THR A 112 -3.26 -12.31 0.19
N VAL A 113 -2.88 -12.90 -0.95
CA VAL A 113 -3.84 -13.32 -2.00
C VAL A 113 -4.92 -14.24 -1.43
N TYR A 114 -4.57 -15.17 -0.55
CA TYR A 114 -5.54 -16.10 0.02
C TYR A 114 -6.50 -15.45 1.03
N PHE A 115 -6.01 -14.48 1.82
CA PHE A 115 -6.76 -13.89 2.93
C PHE A 115 -7.40 -12.54 2.61
N ILE A 116 -6.98 -11.86 1.55
CA ILE A 116 -7.40 -10.48 1.24
C ILE A 116 -8.91 -10.34 1.05
N ASP A 117 -9.55 -11.33 0.45
CA ASP A 117 -10.99 -11.33 0.24
C ASP A 117 -11.78 -11.90 1.44
N LYS A 118 -11.10 -12.54 2.41
CA LYS A 118 -11.73 -13.15 3.59
C LYS A 118 -11.67 -12.26 4.83
N ILE A 119 -10.53 -11.63 5.08
CA ILE A 119 -10.26 -10.83 6.29
C ILE A 119 -10.54 -9.35 6.04
N GLY A 120 -10.19 -8.86 4.85
CA GLY A 120 -10.26 -7.46 4.47
C GLY A 120 -8.90 -6.78 4.45
N ARG A 121 -8.82 -5.66 3.74
CA ARG A 121 -7.57 -5.01 3.32
C ARG A 121 -7.02 -4.19 4.49
N VAL A 122 -7.88 -3.48 5.21
CA VAL A 122 -7.47 -2.65 6.36
C VAL A 122 -7.03 -3.50 7.54
N LYS A 123 -7.76 -4.59 7.82
CA LYS A 123 -7.38 -5.52 8.92
C LYS A 123 -6.04 -6.21 8.65
N ILE A 124 -5.79 -6.66 7.42
CA ILE A 124 -4.50 -7.24 7.02
C ILE A 124 -3.37 -6.21 7.16
N GLN A 125 -3.62 -4.95 6.77
CA GLN A 125 -2.65 -3.88 6.92
C GLN A 125 -2.30 -3.60 8.39
N ILE A 126 -3.31 -3.48 9.27
CA ILE A 126 -3.12 -3.29 10.72
C ILE A 126 -2.34 -4.46 11.32
N MET A 127 -2.74 -5.69 10.99
CA MET A 127 -2.11 -6.90 11.50
C MET A 127 -0.63 -6.99 11.08
N GLY A 128 -0.33 -6.67 9.83
CA GLY A 128 1.06 -6.65 9.36
C GLY A 128 1.90 -5.59 10.07
N PHE A 129 1.42 -4.35 10.18
CA PHE A 129 2.11 -3.31 10.95
C PHE A 129 2.28 -3.69 12.43
N PHE A 130 1.27 -4.33 13.03
CA PHE A 130 1.33 -4.80 14.42
C PHE A 130 2.43 -5.85 14.63
N PHE A 131 2.46 -6.91 13.82
CA PHE A 131 3.49 -7.94 13.96
C PHE A 131 4.88 -7.41 13.63
N MET A 132 5.01 -6.54 12.62
CA MET A 132 6.27 -5.85 12.34
C MET A 132 6.73 -5.03 13.56
N ALA A 133 5.84 -4.25 14.17
CA ALA A 133 6.17 -3.46 15.36
C ALA A 133 6.63 -4.34 16.53
N VAL A 134 5.90 -5.42 16.82
CA VAL A 134 6.28 -6.38 17.87
C VAL A 134 7.66 -6.95 17.60
N VAL A 135 7.91 -7.39 16.37
CA VAL A 135 9.20 -7.98 15.98
C VAL A 135 10.34 -6.97 16.14
N TYR A 136 10.17 -5.72 15.69
CA TYR A 136 11.19 -4.69 15.87
C TYR A 136 11.42 -4.30 17.32
N LEU A 137 10.36 -4.24 18.15
CA LEU A 137 10.51 -3.96 19.58
C LEU A 137 11.21 -5.11 20.30
N VAL A 138 10.91 -6.36 19.95
CA VAL A 138 11.59 -7.56 20.47
C VAL A 138 13.03 -7.64 19.98
N ALA A 139 13.33 -7.16 18.77
CA ALA A 139 14.71 -7.04 18.29
C ALA A 139 15.47 -5.89 18.97
N GLY A 140 14.81 -4.76 19.24
CA GLY A 140 15.42 -3.53 19.75
C GLY A 140 15.58 -3.47 21.27
N ILE A 141 14.58 -3.84 22.07
CA ILE A 141 14.59 -3.70 23.54
C ILE A 141 15.70 -4.54 24.19
N PRO A 142 15.79 -5.87 23.94
CA PRO A 142 16.84 -6.72 24.50
C PRO A 142 18.15 -6.68 23.71
N TYR A 143 18.30 -5.82 22.69
CA TYR A 143 19.46 -5.78 21.79
C TYR A 143 20.81 -5.77 22.52
N THR A 144 20.95 -4.87 23.50
CA THR A 144 22.20 -4.70 24.25
C THR A 144 22.49 -5.85 25.23
N TRP A 145 21.48 -6.57 25.71
CA TRP A 145 21.64 -7.60 26.76
C TRP A 145 21.73 -9.02 26.20
N TYR A 146 20.90 -9.34 25.20
CA TYR A 146 20.72 -10.70 24.68
C TYR A 146 21.45 -10.91 23.35
N TRP A 147 21.26 -10.00 22.40
CA TRP A 147 21.76 -10.13 21.03
C TRP A 147 23.25 -9.79 20.91
N SER A 148 23.73 -8.82 21.70
CA SER A 148 25.14 -8.42 21.72
C SER A 148 26.12 -9.46 22.31
N LYS A 149 25.65 -10.38 23.15
CA LYS A 149 26.52 -11.25 23.97
C LYS A 149 26.52 -12.72 23.55
N HIS A 150 25.53 -13.17 22.78
CA HIS A 150 25.37 -14.57 22.42
C HIS A 150 25.57 -14.82 20.93
N GLU A 151 26.77 -15.27 20.59
CA GLU A 151 27.19 -15.62 19.22
C GLU A 151 26.34 -16.75 18.60
N GLN A 152 25.76 -17.62 19.44
CA GLN A 152 24.86 -18.71 19.01
C GLN A 152 23.46 -18.23 18.61
N THR A 153 23.06 -16.99 18.95
CA THR A 153 21.72 -16.47 18.68
C THR A 153 21.60 -15.79 17.31
N LYS A 154 22.71 -15.66 16.55
CA LYS A 154 22.75 -15.06 15.20
C LYS A 154 21.66 -15.62 14.26
N LYS A 155 21.40 -16.93 14.32
CA LYS A 155 20.37 -17.60 13.51
C LYS A 155 18.95 -17.21 13.91
N GLY A 156 18.66 -17.13 15.21
CA GLY A 156 17.34 -16.73 15.72
C GLY A 156 16.99 -15.30 15.36
N PHE A 157 18.00 -14.42 15.35
CA PHE A 157 17.84 -13.03 14.89
C PHE A 157 17.45 -12.97 13.41
N MET A 158 18.10 -13.78 12.57
CA MET A 158 17.80 -13.84 11.14
C MET A 158 16.38 -14.32 10.87
N VAL A 159 15.89 -15.32 11.63
CA VAL A 159 14.51 -15.81 11.53
C VAL A 159 13.52 -14.72 11.93
N LEU A 160 13.79 -14.05 13.05
CA LEU A 160 12.99 -12.93 13.52
C LEU A 160 12.94 -11.80 12.48
N TYR A 161 14.06 -11.54 11.81
CA TYR A 161 14.15 -10.56 10.74
C TYR A 161 13.42 -11.00 9.45
N GLY A 162 13.48 -12.28 9.09
CA GLY A 162 12.69 -12.86 8.01
C GLY A 162 11.18 -12.69 8.25
N LEU A 163 10.72 -12.84 9.50
CA LEU A 163 9.32 -12.61 9.87
C LEU A 163 8.88 -11.17 9.59
N VAL A 164 9.75 -10.16 9.74
CA VAL A 164 9.43 -8.78 9.34
C VAL A 164 9.07 -8.72 7.87
N PHE A 165 9.88 -9.31 6.99
CA PHE A 165 9.60 -9.32 5.55
C PHE A 165 8.34 -10.12 5.23
N PHE A 166 8.12 -11.25 5.91
CA PHE A 166 6.88 -12.01 5.75
C PHE A 166 5.66 -11.15 6.08
N PHE A 167 5.62 -10.53 7.27
CA PHE A 167 4.47 -9.71 7.70
C PHE A 167 4.35 -8.39 6.93
N SER A 168 5.46 -7.83 6.44
CA SER A 168 5.44 -6.67 5.56
C SER A 168 4.73 -6.99 4.26
N ASN A 169 5.08 -8.10 3.62
CA ASN A 169 4.47 -8.53 2.36
C ASN A 169 3.05 -9.10 2.55
N PHE A 170 2.80 -9.83 3.64
CA PHE A 170 1.46 -10.30 4.00
C PHE A 170 0.52 -9.12 4.31
N GLY A 171 1.04 -8.06 4.91
CA GLY A 171 0.26 -6.91 5.34
C GLY A 171 0.49 -5.66 4.48
N PRO A 172 1.17 -4.65 5.05
CA PRO A 172 1.04 -3.28 4.59
C PRO A 172 1.73 -3.01 3.25
N ASN A 173 2.74 -3.80 2.84
CA ASN A 173 3.35 -3.66 1.51
C ASN A 173 2.31 -3.94 0.43
N THR A 174 1.65 -5.09 0.46
CA THR A 174 0.67 -5.44 -0.58
C THR A 174 -0.60 -4.59 -0.50
N THR A 175 -1.13 -4.33 0.69
CA THR A 175 -2.39 -3.58 0.84
C THR A 175 -2.25 -2.11 0.43
N THR A 176 -1.07 -1.50 0.60
CA THR A 176 -0.85 -0.10 0.16
C THR A 176 -0.83 0.07 -1.35
N PHE A 177 -0.55 -0.98 -2.14
CA PHE A 177 -0.76 -0.97 -3.59
C PHE A 177 -2.23 -1.16 -3.97
N ILE A 178 -2.95 -2.02 -3.23
CA ILE A 178 -4.32 -2.42 -3.58
C ILE A 178 -5.34 -1.36 -3.18
N ILE A 179 -5.25 -0.81 -1.96
CA ILE A 179 -6.24 0.13 -1.43
C ILE A 179 -6.43 1.36 -2.34
N PRO A 180 -5.39 2.06 -2.82
CA PRO A 180 -5.59 3.19 -3.73
C PRO A 180 -6.22 2.77 -5.06
N ALA A 181 -5.92 1.55 -5.55
CA ALA A 181 -6.51 1.06 -6.78
C ALA A 181 -8.02 0.76 -6.63
N GLU A 182 -8.45 0.29 -5.46
CA GLU A 182 -9.85 -0.01 -5.15
C GLU A 182 -10.68 1.20 -4.70
N LEU A 183 -10.03 2.19 -4.08
CA LEU A 183 -10.70 3.32 -3.43
C LEU A 183 -11.00 4.46 -4.41
N PHE A 184 -10.17 4.67 -5.43
CA PHE A 184 -10.35 5.75 -6.39
C PHE A 184 -11.12 5.31 -7.65
N PRO A 185 -12.02 6.18 -8.17
CA PRO A 185 -12.79 5.89 -9.38
C PRO A 185 -11.85 5.79 -10.59
N ALA A 186 -12.22 5.00 -11.60
CA ALA A 186 -11.36 4.74 -12.76
C ALA A 186 -10.74 6.00 -13.39
N ARG A 187 -11.50 7.10 -13.45
CA ARG A 187 -11.06 8.41 -13.98
C ARG A 187 -9.85 9.00 -13.25
N PHE A 188 -9.78 8.87 -11.92
CA PHE A 188 -8.75 9.49 -11.09
C PHE A 188 -7.75 8.49 -10.51
N ARG A 189 -8.01 7.18 -10.68
CA ARG A 189 -7.21 6.07 -10.13
C ARG A 189 -5.72 6.21 -10.44
N SER A 190 -5.36 6.43 -11.71
CA SER A 190 -3.96 6.55 -12.12
C SER A 190 -3.24 7.70 -11.42
N THR A 191 -3.83 8.89 -11.37
CA THR A 191 -3.20 10.06 -10.75
C THR A 191 -3.11 9.92 -9.24
N CYS A 192 -4.17 9.46 -8.58
CA CYS A 192 -4.18 9.28 -7.12
C CYS A 192 -3.21 8.18 -6.69
N HIS A 193 -3.19 7.06 -7.40
CA HIS A 193 -2.21 6.00 -7.20
C HIS A 193 -0.79 6.50 -7.45
N GLY A 194 -0.57 7.35 -8.47
CA GLY A 194 0.71 8.00 -8.75
C GLY A 194 1.18 8.91 -7.61
N ILE A 195 0.29 9.72 -7.04
CA ILE A 195 0.59 10.59 -5.88
C ILE A 195 0.97 9.74 -4.66
N SER A 196 0.19 8.70 -4.35
CA SER A 196 0.50 7.80 -3.23
C SER A 196 1.80 7.02 -3.46
N GLY A 197 2.06 6.56 -4.68
CA GLY A 197 3.31 5.91 -5.05
C GLY A 197 4.53 6.85 -4.95
N ALA A 198 4.37 8.11 -5.34
CA ALA A 198 5.40 9.13 -5.17
C ALA A 198 5.70 9.39 -3.67
N ALA A 199 4.67 9.44 -2.83
CA ALA A 199 4.83 9.51 -1.38
C ALA A 199 5.58 8.29 -0.82
N GLY A 200 5.26 7.08 -1.30
CA GLY A 200 6.03 5.86 -1.01
C GLY A 200 7.51 6.03 -1.32
N LYS A 201 7.85 6.49 -2.53
CA LYS A 201 9.26 6.73 -2.92
C LYS A 201 9.95 7.81 -2.11
N LEU A 202 9.24 8.86 -1.69
CA LEU A 202 9.78 9.82 -0.71
C LEU A 202 10.07 9.13 0.62
N GLY A 203 9.21 8.23 1.07
CA GLY A 203 9.43 7.37 2.25
C GLY A 203 10.69 6.53 2.12
N ALA A 204 10.90 5.88 0.97
CA ALA A 204 12.10 5.09 0.69
C ALA A 204 13.38 5.94 0.81
N ILE A 205 13.37 7.16 0.28
CA ILE A 205 14.49 8.11 0.37
C ILE A 205 14.72 8.52 1.82
N VAL A 206 13.66 8.91 2.55
CA VAL A 206 13.77 9.32 3.96
C VAL A 206 14.30 8.18 4.82
N GLY A 207 13.80 6.96 4.63
CA GLY A 207 14.27 5.77 5.35
C GLY A 207 15.74 5.45 5.04
N THR A 208 16.13 5.51 3.77
CA THR A 208 17.50 5.20 3.33
C THR A 208 18.51 6.26 3.80
N VAL A 209 18.21 7.53 3.56
CA VAL A 209 19.09 8.66 3.94
C VAL A 209 19.13 8.82 5.45
N GLY A 210 17.97 8.74 6.12
CA GLY A 210 17.88 8.81 7.57
C GLY A 210 18.69 7.70 8.23
N PHE A 211 18.59 6.47 7.72
CA PHE A 211 19.42 5.35 8.16
C PHE A 211 20.90 5.63 7.92
N LEU A 212 21.31 6.02 6.70
CA LEU A 212 22.72 6.29 6.38
C LEU A 212 23.31 7.44 7.22
N TRP A 213 22.51 8.45 7.57
CA TRP A 213 22.96 9.55 8.41
C TRP A 213 23.13 9.12 9.87
N ALA A 214 22.15 8.39 10.42
CA ALA A 214 22.30 7.70 11.71
C ALA A 214 23.49 6.73 11.69
N THR A 215 23.74 6.16 10.51
CA THR A 215 24.83 5.39 9.89
C THR A 215 26.26 5.94 9.85
N LYS A 216 26.47 7.26 9.85
CA LYS A 216 27.78 7.84 9.48
C LYS A 216 28.51 8.62 10.58
N LYS A 217 27.85 8.96 11.69
CA LYS A 217 28.24 10.14 12.51
C LYS A 217 28.81 9.90 13.92
N ALA A 218 29.24 8.71 14.31
CA ALA A 218 29.76 8.48 15.67
C ALA A 218 31.02 7.60 15.68
N ASP A 219 32.00 8.03 16.48
CA ASP A 219 33.27 7.34 16.75
C ASP A 219 33.06 5.87 17.18
N ASP A 220 34.08 5.05 16.89
CA ASP A 220 34.17 3.58 16.78
C ASP A 220 33.66 2.69 17.95
N GLY A 221 32.90 3.21 18.93
CA GLY A 221 32.43 2.45 20.09
C GLY A 221 30.94 2.10 20.15
N ASP A 222 30.07 2.76 19.37
CA ASP A 222 28.62 2.85 19.69
C ASP A 222 27.66 2.14 18.70
N ASN A 223 28.20 1.23 17.87
CA ASN A 223 27.43 0.53 16.82
C ASN A 223 26.24 -0.28 17.35
N MET A 224 26.35 -0.82 18.57
CA MET A 224 25.29 -1.61 19.20
C MET A 224 24.07 -0.74 19.58
N ASN A 225 24.29 0.47 20.10
CA ASN A 225 23.21 1.37 20.48
C ASN A 225 22.47 1.94 19.28
N ARG A 226 23.14 2.04 18.13
CA ARG A 226 22.55 2.51 16.86
C ARG A 226 21.63 1.52 16.20
N MET A 227 22.04 0.25 16.12
CA MET A 227 21.19 -0.82 15.58
C MET A 227 19.93 -0.97 16.44
N ARG A 228 20.08 -0.89 17.76
CA ARG A 228 18.97 -0.79 18.71
C ARG A 228 18.05 0.40 18.40
N ALA A 229 18.61 1.60 18.26
CA ALA A 229 17.84 2.80 17.96
C ALA A 229 17.08 2.67 16.64
N ALA A 230 17.71 2.11 15.60
CA ALA A 230 17.07 1.86 14.31
C ALA A 230 15.85 0.94 14.47
N PHE A 231 15.96 -0.19 15.18
CA PHE A 231 14.81 -1.06 15.44
C PHE A 231 13.70 -0.38 16.24
N LEU A 232 14.04 0.40 17.28
CA LEU A 232 13.03 1.12 18.05
C LEU A 232 12.31 2.18 17.22
N ILE A 233 13.04 2.93 16.38
CA ILE A 233 12.46 3.90 15.45
C ILE A 233 11.54 3.18 14.46
N LEU A 234 12.00 2.11 13.83
CA LEU A 234 11.19 1.32 12.89
C LEU A 234 9.92 0.75 13.55
N GLY A 235 10.02 0.22 14.76
CA GLY A 235 8.87 -0.20 15.54
C GLY A 235 7.89 0.94 15.80
N GLY A 236 8.39 2.14 16.12
CA GLY A 236 7.58 3.36 16.26
C GLY A 236 6.89 3.79 14.95
N VAL A 237 7.58 3.71 13.82
CA VAL A 237 6.99 3.99 12.49
C VAL A 237 5.89 2.97 12.16
N CYS A 238 6.09 1.69 12.48
CA CYS A 238 5.04 0.67 12.32
C CYS A 238 3.82 0.97 13.20
N ILE A 239 4.01 1.37 14.45
CA ILE A 239 2.92 1.77 15.35
C ILE A 239 2.17 2.99 14.79
N ALA A 240 2.88 3.99 14.28
CA ALA A 240 2.26 5.11 13.58
C ALA A 240 1.45 4.64 12.35
N GLY A 241 1.96 3.64 11.61
CA GLY A 241 1.24 2.98 10.52
C GLY A 241 -0.07 2.33 10.98
N ILE A 242 -0.10 1.68 12.14
CA ILE A 242 -1.33 1.15 12.75
C ILE A 242 -2.33 2.27 12.99
N PHE A 243 -1.89 3.36 13.62
CA PHE A 243 -2.76 4.51 13.93
C PHE A 243 -3.33 5.15 12.66
N VAL A 244 -2.49 5.42 11.66
CA VAL A 244 -2.96 5.99 10.38
C VAL A 244 -3.93 5.04 9.68
N THR A 245 -3.61 3.76 9.66
CA THR A 245 -4.47 2.74 9.05
C THR A 245 -5.84 2.68 9.75
N TYR A 246 -5.86 2.63 11.08
CA TYR A 246 -7.08 2.50 11.86
C TYR A 246 -8.00 3.73 11.77
N PHE A 247 -7.45 4.94 11.80
CA PHE A 247 -8.25 6.16 11.84
C PHE A 247 -8.63 6.70 10.47
N PHE A 248 -7.78 6.54 9.45
CA PHE A 248 -7.95 7.24 8.17
C PHE A 248 -8.30 6.31 7.00
N THR A 249 -8.01 5.01 7.09
CA THR A 249 -8.20 4.10 5.96
C THR A 249 -9.59 3.47 6.00
N LYS A 250 -10.36 3.64 4.92
CA LYS A 250 -11.67 3.00 4.75
C LYS A 250 -11.49 1.54 4.30
N GLU A 251 -12.31 0.65 4.86
CA GLU A 251 -12.34 -0.76 4.44
C GLU A 251 -13.05 -0.90 3.08
N THR A 252 -12.40 -1.58 2.12
CA THR A 252 -12.91 -1.81 0.76
C THR A 252 -13.43 -3.24 0.56
N MET A 253 -13.36 -4.10 1.58
CA MET A 253 -13.74 -5.52 1.50
C MET A 253 -15.22 -5.70 1.12
N GLY A 254 -15.49 -6.56 0.14
CA GLY A 254 -16.83 -7.00 -0.24
C GLY A 254 -17.60 -6.07 -1.17
N ARG A 255 -16.99 -4.98 -1.64
CA ARG A 255 -17.57 -4.09 -2.64
C ARG A 255 -16.96 -4.35 -4.00
N SER A 256 -17.78 -4.45 -5.04
CA SER A 256 -17.24 -4.48 -6.41
C SER A 256 -16.67 -3.12 -6.78
N LEU A 257 -15.76 -3.08 -7.76
CA LEU A 257 -15.23 -1.80 -8.27
C LEU A 257 -16.36 -0.91 -8.80
N GLU A 258 -17.36 -1.52 -9.44
CA GLU A 258 -18.57 -0.86 -9.97
C GLU A 258 -19.47 -0.31 -8.85
N GLU A 259 -19.60 -1.04 -7.74
CA GLU A 259 -20.38 -0.60 -6.58
C GLU A 259 -19.73 0.58 -5.85
N ASN A 260 -18.39 0.59 -5.77
CA ASN A 260 -17.64 1.75 -5.27
C ASN A 260 -17.82 2.97 -6.19
N GLU A 261 -17.84 2.77 -7.51
CA GLU A 261 -18.07 3.84 -8.48
C GLU A 261 -19.50 4.39 -8.37
N HIS A 262 -20.52 3.54 -8.33
CA HIS A 262 -21.92 3.97 -8.18
C HIS A 262 -22.22 4.66 -6.85
N GLN A 263 -21.64 4.19 -5.74
CA GLN A 263 -21.83 4.83 -4.45
C GLN A 263 -21.13 6.20 -4.40
N GLN A 264 -19.99 6.33 -5.08
CA GLN A 264 -19.32 7.64 -5.24
C GLN A 264 -20.11 8.58 -6.15
N GLU A 265 -20.77 8.06 -7.19
CA GLU A 265 -21.68 8.83 -8.04
C GLU A 265 -22.92 9.30 -7.28
N GLN A 266 -23.52 8.45 -6.45
CA GLN A 266 -24.66 8.83 -5.60
C GLN A 266 -24.29 9.92 -4.59
N VAL A 267 -23.20 9.74 -3.83
CA VAL A 267 -22.71 10.78 -2.90
C VAL A 267 -22.37 12.06 -3.65
N ASN A 268 -21.81 11.93 -4.85
CA ASN A 268 -21.54 13.10 -5.67
C ASN A 268 -22.82 13.79 -6.11
N ASN A 269 -23.88 13.07 -6.49
CA ASN A 269 -25.15 13.68 -6.89
C ASN A 269 -25.83 14.40 -5.72
N ASP A 270 -25.88 13.78 -4.54
CA ASP A 270 -26.44 14.37 -3.33
C ASP A 270 -25.73 15.70 -2.95
N GLU A 271 -24.39 15.74 -3.00
CA GLU A 271 -23.63 16.98 -2.72
C GLU A 271 -23.79 18.07 -3.80
N SER A 272 -24.18 17.74 -5.04
CA SER A 272 -24.51 18.76 -6.05
C SER A 272 -25.87 19.38 -5.83
N GLU A 273 -26.83 18.64 -5.29
CA GLU A 273 -28.18 19.16 -5.03
C GLU A 273 -28.18 20.15 -3.85
N ASP A 274 -27.23 20.01 -2.92
CA ASP A 274 -27.04 20.93 -1.78
C ASP A 274 -26.21 22.20 -2.10
N GLU A 275 -25.58 22.30 -3.28
CA GLU A 275 -24.92 23.54 -3.70
C GLU A 275 -25.95 24.52 -4.30
N PRO A 276 -26.12 25.74 -3.76
CA PRO A 276 -27.00 26.72 -4.38
C PRO A 276 -26.48 26.99 -5.80
N HIS A 277 -27.31 26.70 -6.80
CA HIS A 277 -27.05 27.07 -8.19
C HIS A 277 -26.73 28.57 -8.25
N ILE A 278 -25.45 28.91 -8.31
CA ILE A 278 -25.03 30.23 -8.79
C ILE A 278 -25.33 30.21 -10.28
N VAL A 279 -26.53 30.70 -10.62
CA VAL A 279 -26.88 31.06 -11.97
C VAL A 279 -25.91 32.18 -12.36
N ASP A 280 -24.82 31.81 -13.04
CA ASP A 280 -24.01 32.77 -13.76
C ASP A 280 -24.90 33.40 -14.84
N GLY A 281 -25.46 34.56 -14.48
CA GLY A 281 -26.22 35.42 -15.36
C GLY A 281 -25.30 36.05 -16.41
N GLN A 282 -24.90 35.25 -17.41
CA GLN A 282 -24.27 35.72 -18.63
C GLN A 282 -24.97 35.09 -19.84
N SER A 283 -26.26 35.42 -20.04
CA SER A 283 -26.98 35.08 -21.28
C SER A 283 -28.09 36.09 -21.60
N SER A 284 -27.85 37.39 -21.39
CA SER A 284 -28.79 38.44 -21.82
C SER A 284 -28.08 39.76 -22.10
N GLU A 285 -27.06 39.76 -22.95
CA GLU A 285 -26.50 41.04 -23.46
C GLU A 285 -26.00 40.99 -24.91
N SER A 286 -26.43 40.00 -25.71
CA SER A 286 -26.03 39.86 -27.12
C SER A 286 -27.19 40.01 -28.13
N THR A 287 -28.39 40.37 -27.70
CA THR A 287 -29.57 40.53 -28.59
C THR A 287 -30.01 41.99 -28.84
N LEU A 288 -29.29 43.00 -28.32
CA LEU A 288 -29.65 44.42 -28.48
C LEU A 288 -28.72 45.25 -29.39
N LEU A 289 -27.96 44.62 -30.30
CA LEU A 289 -27.14 45.34 -31.29
C LEU A 289 -27.39 44.89 -32.75
N GLN A 290 -28.63 44.59 -33.11
CA GLN A 290 -29.01 44.38 -34.54
C GLN A 290 -30.23 45.19 -35.02
N THR A 291 -30.72 46.15 -34.25
CA THR A 291 -31.71 47.11 -34.75
C THR A 291 -31.42 48.51 -34.23
N GLN A 292 -30.45 49.18 -34.86
CA GLN A 292 -30.58 50.59 -35.24
C GLN A 292 -29.61 50.95 -36.37
#